data_AF-A0A7Y3A287-F1
#
_entry.id   AF-A0A7Y3A287-F1
#
_cell.length_a   1.000
_cell.length_b   1.000
_cell.length_c   1.000
_cell.angle_alpha   90.00
_cell.angle_beta   90.00
_cell.angle_gamma   90.00
#
_symmetry.space_group_name_H-M   'P 1'
#
loop_
_entity.id
_entity.type
_entity.pdbx_description
1 polymer ?
#
loop_
_entity_poly.entity_id
_entity_poly.type
_entity_poly.pdbx_seq_one_letter_code
_entity_poly.pdbx_strand_id
1 'polypeptide(L)'
;MKNNFHKLEKESLATRIEALIKQQIDAGIVEDYFSPELNGSGVYYLDIGTGGKFKCQVNPKRDPANRALLKNGKKGCFLCEENMPDEEEGIDLDQNWKLYPNPRPYERNHTVMVLKKTNGYHPFQVIDKKAYISKAIDTIWQLGSEENRPDFNLTFNSIKAGASSRHFHFQIFECKLPIEDFPVDFKIDKAIKTGEIPSYPAGVLVIEGKDKEALSAQLWYI
;
A
#
# COMPACT_ATOMS: atom_id res chain seq x y z
N MET A 1 -11.64 -2.74 -25.69
CA MET A 1 -11.46 -3.46 -24.40
C MET A 1 -12.24 -2.86 -23.22
N LYS A 2 -13.09 -1.83 -23.39
CA LYS A 2 -13.81 -1.14 -22.29
C LYS A 2 -14.94 -1.94 -21.59
N ASN A 3 -15.28 -3.15 -22.06
CA ASN A 3 -16.50 -3.86 -21.63
C ASN A 3 -16.34 -4.86 -20.46
N ASN A 4 -15.13 -5.07 -19.93
CA ASN A 4 -14.92 -6.07 -18.87
C ASN A 4 -14.86 -5.50 -17.45
N PHE A 5 -14.59 -4.20 -17.25
CA PHE A 5 -14.40 -3.65 -15.91
C PHE A 5 -15.70 -3.48 -15.10
N HIS A 6 -16.81 -3.09 -15.74
CA HIS A 6 -18.12 -3.01 -15.06
C HIS A 6 -18.65 -4.36 -14.57
N LYS A 7 -18.16 -5.49 -15.09
CA LYS A 7 -18.52 -6.82 -14.58
C LYS A 7 -17.86 -7.13 -13.23
N LEU A 8 -16.79 -6.42 -12.87
CA LEU A 8 -16.01 -6.65 -11.66
C LEU A 8 -16.53 -5.88 -10.43
N GLU A 9 -17.54 -5.02 -10.56
CA GLU A 9 -18.08 -4.25 -9.42
C GLU A 9 -18.69 -5.14 -8.32
N LYS A 10 -19.05 -6.38 -8.66
CA LYS A 10 -19.56 -7.39 -7.71
C LYS A 10 -18.48 -8.30 -7.13
N GLU A 11 -17.25 -8.22 -7.63
CA GLU A 11 -16.13 -9.03 -7.16
C GLU A 11 -15.50 -8.42 -5.89
N SER A 12 -14.74 -9.24 -5.16
CA SER A 12 -13.96 -8.78 -4.01
C SER A 12 -12.95 -7.71 -4.40
N LEU A 13 -12.56 -6.85 -3.45
CA LEU A 13 -11.57 -5.81 -3.69
C LEU A 13 -10.22 -6.41 -4.12
N ALA A 14 -9.79 -7.51 -3.51
CA ALA A 14 -8.57 -8.22 -3.87
C ALA A 14 -8.60 -8.68 -5.33
N THR A 15 -9.69 -9.30 -5.79
CA THR A 15 -9.84 -9.74 -7.18
C THR A 15 -9.85 -8.57 -8.15
N ARG A 16 -10.48 -7.45 -7.76
CA ARG A 16 -10.46 -6.22 -8.57
C ARG A 16 -9.06 -5.63 -8.68
N ILE A 17 -8.27 -5.63 -7.59
CA ILE A 17 -6.87 -5.17 -7.58
C ILE A 17 -6.03 -6.03 -8.55
N GLU A 18 -6.13 -7.35 -8.46
CA GLU A 18 -5.40 -8.28 -9.33
C GLU A 18 -5.76 -8.07 -10.80
N ALA A 19 -7.06 -7.94 -11.11
CA ALA A 19 -7.54 -7.68 -12.45
C ALA A 19 -7.05 -6.32 -12.99
N LEU A 20 -7.05 -5.29 -12.15
CA LEU A 20 -6.57 -3.96 -12.53
C LEU A 20 -5.08 -3.97 -12.83
N ILE A 21 -4.26 -4.57 -11.96
CA ILE A 21 -2.82 -4.68 -12.17
C ILE A 21 -2.54 -5.39 -13.48
N LYS A 22 -3.22 -6.52 -13.74
CA LYS A 22 -3.06 -7.24 -15.01
C LYS A 22 -3.38 -6.36 -16.21
N GLN A 23 -4.51 -5.65 -16.19
CA GLN A 23 -4.90 -4.75 -17.27
C GLN A 23 -3.86 -3.64 -17.48
N GLN A 24 -3.33 -3.06 -16.40
CA GLN A 24 -2.36 -1.95 -16.48
C GLN A 24 -0.96 -2.42 -16.92
N ILE A 25 -0.59 -3.68 -16.64
CA ILE A 25 0.57 -4.34 -17.26
C ILE A 25 0.35 -4.45 -18.78
N ASP A 26 -0.80 -5.00 -19.20
CA ASP A 26 -1.12 -5.17 -20.63
C ASP A 26 -1.18 -3.81 -21.37
N ALA A 27 -1.48 -2.72 -20.66
CA ALA A 27 -1.51 -1.35 -21.19
C ALA A 27 -0.14 -0.65 -21.24
N GLY A 28 0.92 -1.24 -20.68
CA GLY A 28 2.26 -0.65 -20.59
C GLY A 28 2.38 0.49 -19.57
N ILE A 29 1.51 0.47 -18.55
CA ILE A 29 1.44 1.47 -17.47
C ILE A 29 2.12 0.97 -16.20
N VAL A 30 2.02 -0.34 -15.94
CA VAL A 30 2.68 -1.03 -14.83
C VAL A 30 3.75 -1.96 -15.36
N GLU A 31 4.90 -1.99 -14.70
CA GLU A 31 5.97 -2.93 -14.99
C GLU A 31 5.69 -4.30 -14.32
N ASP A 32 5.82 -5.39 -15.09
CA ASP A 32 5.57 -6.75 -14.60
C ASP A 32 6.79 -7.34 -13.88
N TYR A 33 7.12 -6.83 -12.69
CA TYR A 33 8.26 -7.33 -11.91
C TYR A 33 8.14 -8.80 -11.48
N PHE A 34 6.97 -9.43 -11.61
CA PHE A 34 6.72 -10.80 -11.16
C PHE A 34 6.66 -11.80 -12.30
N SER A 35 6.89 -11.36 -13.55
CA SER A 35 6.99 -12.26 -14.69
C SER A 35 8.22 -13.18 -14.53
N PRO A 36 8.14 -14.47 -14.92
CA PRO A 36 9.27 -15.39 -14.84
C PRO A 36 10.52 -14.92 -15.60
N GLU A 37 10.33 -14.14 -16.67
CA GLU A 37 11.38 -13.55 -17.49
C GLU A 37 12.06 -12.35 -16.80
N LEU A 38 11.36 -11.74 -15.85
CA LEU A 38 11.82 -10.59 -15.09
C LEU A 38 12.48 -10.94 -13.74
N ASN A 39 12.43 -12.21 -13.32
CA ASN A 39 13.06 -12.78 -12.12
C ASN A 39 14.61 -12.75 -12.14
N GLY A 40 15.19 -11.55 -12.01
CA GLY A 40 16.57 -11.35 -11.56
C GLY A 40 16.64 -10.98 -10.08
N SER A 41 15.53 -11.08 -9.35
CA SER A 41 15.40 -10.65 -7.97
C SER A 41 15.73 -11.76 -6.98
N GLY A 42 16.63 -11.47 -6.03
CA GLY A 42 16.92 -12.35 -4.90
C GLY A 42 16.20 -11.87 -3.65
N VAL A 43 15.50 -12.78 -2.95
CA VAL A 43 14.95 -12.51 -1.62
C VAL A 43 15.79 -13.27 -0.60
N TYR A 44 16.35 -12.54 0.36
CA TYR A 44 17.18 -13.06 1.43
C TYR A 44 16.55 -12.72 2.78
N TYR A 45 16.66 -13.63 3.73
CA TYR A 45 16.27 -13.37 5.12
C TYR A 45 17.52 -13.34 5.98
N LEU A 46 17.75 -12.21 6.63
CA LEU A 46 18.93 -11.98 7.46
C LEU A 46 18.51 -11.93 8.93
N ASP A 47 19.20 -12.69 9.76
CA ASP A 47 19.14 -12.53 11.22
C ASP A 47 20.32 -11.65 11.63
N ILE A 48 20.03 -10.55 12.32
CA ILE A 48 21.04 -9.59 12.79
C ILE A 48 21.25 -9.65 14.31
N GLY A 49 20.77 -10.71 14.97
CA GLY A 49 20.93 -10.90 16.42
C GLY A 49 19.91 -10.15 17.28
N THR A 50 18.80 -9.70 16.67
CA THR A 50 17.74 -8.92 17.33
C THR A 50 16.49 -9.75 17.66
N GLY A 51 16.59 -11.07 17.59
CA GLY A 51 15.47 -11.99 17.88
C GLY A 51 14.41 -12.07 16.77
N GLY A 52 14.72 -11.61 15.55
CA GLY A 52 13.84 -11.69 14.39
C GLY A 52 14.62 -11.54 13.08
N LYS A 53 13.93 -11.73 11.95
CA LYS A 53 14.55 -11.70 10.60
C LYS A 53 14.20 -10.43 9.84
N PHE A 54 15.08 -10.05 8.93
CA PHE A 54 14.88 -8.96 7.98
C PHE A 54 14.79 -9.52 6.57
N LYS A 55 13.77 -9.11 5.82
CA LYS A 55 13.65 -9.43 4.39
C LYS A 55 14.45 -8.43 3.59
N CYS A 56 15.43 -8.90 2.83
CA CYS A 56 16.22 -8.12 1.89
C CYS A 56 15.86 -8.54 0.46
N GLN A 57 15.40 -7.60 -0.35
CA GLN A 57 15.11 -7.82 -1.77
C GLN A 57 16.18 -7.13 -2.62
N VAL A 58 16.90 -7.90 -3.41
CA VAL A 58 17.85 -7.39 -4.40
C VAL A 58 17.14 -7.36 -5.74
N ASN A 59 16.83 -6.16 -6.25
CA ASN A 59 16.02 -5.97 -7.47
C ASN A 59 16.79 -5.15 -8.53
N PRO A 60 17.73 -5.74 -9.30
CA PRO A 60 18.57 -5.00 -10.24
C PRO A 60 17.80 -4.26 -11.34
N LYS A 61 16.59 -4.73 -11.68
CA LYS A 61 15.72 -4.10 -12.69
C LYS A 61 15.05 -2.82 -12.21
N ARG A 62 15.00 -2.61 -10.89
CA ARG A 62 14.52 -1.34 -10.30
C ARG A 62 15.58 -0.24 -10.33
N ASP A 63 16.81 -0.53 -10.78
CA ASP A 63 17.84 0.48 -10.99
C ASP A 63 17.33 1.55 -11.98
N PRO A 64 17.49 2.85 -11.68
CA PRO A 64 17.13 3.93 -12.58
C PRO A 64 17.60 3.79 -14.03
N ALA A 65 18.75 3.14 -14.25
CA ALA A 65 19.36 2.90 -15.56
C ALA A 65 18.72 1.73 -16.32
N ASN A 66 18.07 0.79 -15.63
CA ASN A 66 17.55 -0.46 -16.20
C ASN A 66 16.01 -0.50 -16.29
N ARG A 67 15.32 0.46 -15.67
CA ARG A 67 13.86 0.47 -15.57
C ARG A 67 13.17 0.57 -16.94
N ALA A 68 12.07 -0.16 -17.11
CA ALA A 68 11.25 -0.02 -18.30
C ALA A 68 10.71 1.41 -18.47
N LEU A 69 10.53 1.79 -19.75
CA LEU A 69 9.78 2.98 -20.12
C LEU A 69 8.29 2.66 -20.04
N LEU A 70 7.59 3.31 -19.11
CA LEU A 70 6.16 3.21 -18.95
C LEU A 70 5.48 4.38 -19.64
N LYS A 71 4.19 4.24 -19.97
CA LYS A 71 3.39 5.36 -20.46
C LYS A 71 3.40 6.50 -19.44
N ASN A 72 3.68 7.69 -19.91
CA ASN A 72 3.70 8.88 -19.07
C ASN A 72 2.31 9.50 -19.00
N GLY A 73 1.98 10.02 -17.83
CA GLY A 73 0.81 10.90 -17.67
C GLY A 73 1.02 12.28 -18.32
N LYS A 74 0.00 13.12 -18.18
CA LYS A 74 0.02 14.53 -18.60
C LYS A 74 0.84 15.36 -17.61
N LYS A 75 1.13 16.61 -17.98
CA LYS A 75 1.94 17.53 -17.16
C LYS A 75 1.22 17.84 -15.84
N GLY A 76 1.83 17.46 -14.72
CA GLY A 76 1.33 17.80 -13.39
C GLY A 76 1.75 16.79 -12.34
N CYS A 77 1.01 16.73 -11.23
CA CYS A 77 1.19 15.68 -10.25
C CYS A 77 0.65 14.35 -10.80
N PHE A 78 1.50 13.33 -10.85
CA PHE A 78 1.21 12.00 -11.39
C PHE A 78 0.24 11.15 -10.54
N LEU A 79 -0.25 11.67 -9.40
CA LEU A 79 -1.31 11.01 -8.60
C LEU A 79 -2.66 11.73 -8.72
N CYS A 80 -2.72 12.80 -9.51
CA CYS A 80 -3.99 13.46 -9.81
C CYS A 80 -4.61 12.82 -11.05
N GLU A 81 -5.88 12.44 -10.94
CA GLU A 81 -6.62 11.74 -12.00
C GLU A 81 -6.55 12.46 -13.34
N GLU A 82 -6.65 13.80 -13.35
CA GLU A 82 -6.58 14.59 -14.58
C GLU A 82 -5.20 14.54 -15.29
N ASN A 83 -4.16 14.10 -14.58
CA ASN A 83 -2.80 13.99 -15.09
C ASN A 83 -2.34 12.56 -15.35
N MET A 84 -3.17 11.55 -15.06
CA MET A 84 -2.83 10.15 -15.34
C MET A 84 -2.78 9.88 -16.85
N PRO A 85 -2.11 8.80 -17.31
CA PRO A 85 -2.30 8.25 -18.65
C PRO A 85 -3.79 7.99 -18.94
N ASP A 86 -4.23 8.15 -20.18
CA ASP A 86 -5.65 7.99 -20.53
C ASP A 86 -6.15 6.54 -20.34
N GLU A 87 -5.23 5.57 -20.38
CA GLU A 87 -5.52 4.16 -20.14
C GLU A 87 -5.34 3.73 -18.68
N GLU A 88 -4.85 4.62 -17.80
CA GLU A 88 -4.75 4.36 -16.36
C GLU A 88 -6.15 4.44 -15.75
N GLU A 89 -6.73 3.28 -15.51
CA GLU A 89 -7.98 3.11 -14.79
C GLU A 89 -7.66 2.89 -13.31
N GLY A 90 -8.55 3.35 -12.43
CA GLY A 90 -8.40 3.15 -10.98
C GLY A 90 -9.67 2.55 -10.40
N ILE A 91 -9.56 1.98 -9.21
CA ILE A 91 -10.72 1.48 -8.46
C ILE A 91 -11.21 2.60 -7.54
N ASP A 92 -12.41 3.11 -7.79
CA ASP A 92 -13.08 3.99 -6.84
C ASP A 92 -13.45 3.19 -5.58
N LEU A 93 -12.89 3.61 -4.44
CA LEU A 93 -13.25 3.07 -3.13
C LEU A 93 -14.44 3.82 -2.53
N ASP A 94 -14.50 5.13 -2.80
CA ASP A 94 -15.63 6.02 -2.51
C ASP A 94 -15.45 7.35 -3.25
N GLN A 95 -16.25 8.35 -2.90
CA GLN A 95 -16.22 9.71 -3.46
C GLN A 95 -14.88 10.45 -3.27
N ASN A 96 -14.09 10.08 -2.26
CA ASN A 96 -12.83 10.73 -1.89
C ASN A 96 -11.60 9.87 -2.19
N TRP A 97 -11.73 8.55 -2.31
CA TRP A 97 -10.57 7.66 -2.42
C TRP A 97 -10.59 6.82 -3.69
N LYS A 98 -9.40 6.65 -4.28
CA LYS A 98 -9.17 5.83 -5.47
C LYS A 98 -7.91 4.98 -5.30
N LEU A 99 -7.94 3.75 -5.78
CA LEU A 99 -6.74 2.92 -5.90
C LEU A 99 -6.20 2.99 -7.32
N TYR A 100 -4.88 3.10 -7.43
CA TYR A 100 -4.15 2.89 -8.67
C TYR A 100 -3.07 1.83 -8.44
N PRO A 101 -2.72 1.00 -9.42
CA PRO A 101 -1.52 0.20 -9.35
C PRO A 101 -0.29 1.07 -9.13
N ASN A 102 0.68 0.55 -8.38
CA ASN A 102 1.99 1.19 -8.38
C ASN A 102 2.64 0.89 -9.74
N PRO A 103 3.07 1.90 -10.53
CA PRO A 103 3.68 1.66 -11.84
C PRO A 103 4.93 0.78 -11.76
N ARG A 104 5.61 0.78 -10.60
CA ARG A 104 6.80 -0.02 -10.33
C ARG A 104 6.63 -0.80 -9.03
N PRO A 105 5.89 -1.91 -9.05
CA PRO A 105 5.61 -2.70 -7.86
C PRO A 105 6.90 -3.35 -7.29
N TYR A 106 6.98 -3.51 -5.96
CA TYR A 106 8.09 -4.23 -5.29
C TYR A 106 7.58 -5.45 -4.52
N GLU A 107 6.27 -5.51 -4.24
CA GLU A 107 5.56 -6.67 -3.73
C GLU A 107 4.33 -6.95 -4.62
N ARG A 108 3.74 -8.14 -4.47
CA ARG A 108 2.51 -8.49 -5.17
C ARG A 108 1.39 -7.55 -4.77
N ASN A 109 0.45 -7.36 -5.70
CA ASN A 109 -0.74 -6.55 -5.48
C ASN A 109 -0.46 -5.11 -5.02
N HIS A 110 0.71 -4.58 -5.38
CA HIS A 110 1.15 -3.27 -4.94
C HIS A 110 0.36 -2.15 -5.63
N THR A 111 -0.46 -1.46 -4.85
CA THR A 111 -1.32 -0.34 -5.25
C THR A 111 -1.08 0.87 -4.34
N VAL A 112 -1.52 2.04 -4.79
CA VAL A 112 -1.55 3.28 -4.02
C VAL A 112 -3.00 3.70 -3.78
N MET A 113 -3.38 3.89 -2.52
CA MET A 113 -4.67 4.45 -2.14
C MET A 113 -4.55 5.96 -2.02
N VAL A 114 -5.09 6.66 -3.03
CA VAL A 114 -4.92 8.09 -3.24
C VAL A 114 -6.15 8.86 -2.76
N LEU A 115 -5.93 9.93 -2.01
CA LEU A 115 -6.98 10.91 -1.71
C LEU A 115 -7.21 11.77 -2.95
N LYS A 116 -8.43 11.82 -3.47
CA LYS A 116 -8.80 12.61 -4.64
C LYS A 116 -8.72 14.10 -4.34
N LYS A 117 -8.41 14.88 -5.37
CA LYS A 117 -8.57 16.34 -5.31
C LYS A 117 -10.04 16.68 -5.12
N THR A 118 -10.32 17.69 -4.28
CA THR A 118 -11.67 18.22 -4.09
C THR A 118 -11.61 19.75 -4.23
N ASN A 119 -12.49 20.33 -5.05
CA ASN A 119 -12.64 21.79 -5.19
C ASN A 119 -11.31 22.56 -5.44
N GLY A 120 -10.42 22.02 -6.28
CA GLY A 120 -9.12 22.64 -6.56
C GLY A 120 -8.05 22.47 -5.46
N TYR A 121 -8.37 21.81 -4.35
CA TYR A 121 -7.42 21.49 -3.29
C TYR A 121 -6.60 20.25 -3.63
N HIS A 122 -5.27 20.40 -3.61
CA HIS A 122 -4.32 19.30 -3.77
C HIS A 122 -4.01 18.69 -2.40
N PRO A 123 -4.37 17.43 -2.12
CA PRO A 123 -4.13 16.83 -0.82
C PRO A 123 -2.64 16.60 -0.60
N PHE A 124 -2.12 17.03 0.55
CA PHE A 124 -0.71 16.90 0.89
C PHE A 124 -0.45 15.64 1.72
N GLN A 125 0.73 15.02 1.58
CA GLN A 125 1.17 13.80 2.26
C GLN A 125 1.34 13.97 3.80
N VAL A 126 0.23 14.26 4.48
CA VAL A 126 0.11 14.48 5.93
C VAL A 126 -1.23 13.93 6.39
N ILE A 127 -1.23 13.16 7.48
CA ILE A 127 -2.47 12.72 8.14
C ILE A 127 -2.92 13.85 9.09
N ASP A 128 -3.93 14.59 8.69
CA ASP A 128 -4.49 15.72 9.46
C ASP A 128 -5.95 15.51 9.86
N LYS A 129 -6.54 14.35 9.50
CA LYS A 129 -7.92 13.97 9.82
C LYS A 129 -7.98 12.51 10.22
N LYS A 130 -8.69 12.23 11.33
CA LYS A 130 -9.02 10.86 11.77
C LYS A 130 -9.60 10.00 10.64
N ALA A 131 -10.45 10.59 9.80
CA ALA A 131 -11.10 9.90 8.69
C ALA A 131 -10.12 9.24 7.70
N TYR A 132 -8.88 9.75 7.57
CA TYR A 132 -7.87 9.13 6.72
C TYR A 132 -7.35 7.82 7.32
N ILE A 133 -7.14 7.80 8.64
CA ILE A 133 -6.80 6.58 9.39
C ILE A 133 -7.96 5.60 9.32
N SER A 134 -9.19 6.06 9.55
CA SER A 134 -10.38 5.20 9.47
C SER A 134 -10.48 4.53 8.10
N LYS A 135 -10.28 5.28 7.00
CA LYS A 135 -10.29 4.70 5.65
C LYS A 135 -9.18 3.68 5.42
N ALA A 136 -7.97 3.93 5.93
CA ALA A 136 -6.86 2.99 5.84
C ALA A 136 -7.18 1.68 6.57
N ILE A 137 -7.70 1.79 7.80
CA ILE A 137 -8.12 0.64 8.59
C ILE A 137 -9.29 -0.10 7.95
N ASP A 138 -10.31 0.59 7.43
CA ASP A 138 -11.44 -0.04 6.74
C ASP A 138 -10.98 -0.85 5.53
N THR A 139 -10.11 -0.26 4.69
CA THR A 139 -9.60 -0.91 3.48
C THR A 139 -8.78 -2.16 3.82
N ILE A 140 -7.89 -2.08 4.81
CA ILE A 140 -7.06 -3.23 5.18
C ILE A 140 -7.84 -4.29 5.95
N TRP A 141 -8.87 -3.90 6.70
CA TRP A 141 -9.79 -4.82 7.37
C TRP A 141 -10.62 -5.60 6.35
N GLN A 142 -11.13 -4.93 5.32
CA GLN A 142 -11.83 -5.58 4.22
C GLN A 142 -10.94 -6.63 3.55
N LEU A 143 -9.74 -6.24 3.10
CA LEU A 143 -8.79 -7.15 2.43
C LEU A 143 -8.36 -8.30 3.35
N GLY A 144 -7.88 -7.97 4.55
CA GLY A 144 -7.28 -8.92 5.47
C GLY A 144 -8.29 -9.86 6.13
N SER A 145 -9.37 -9.30 6.68
CA SER A 145 -10.32 -10.03 7.52
C SER A 145 -11.57 -10.50 6.76
N GLU A 146 -12.20 -9.62 5.97
CA GLU A 146 -13.47 -9.95 5.30
C GLU A 146 -13.25 -10.82 4.05
N GLU A 147 -12.18 -10.54 3.30
CA GLU A 147 -11.79 -11.27 2.08
C GLU A 147 -10.76 -12.38 2.37
N ASN A 148 -10.36 -12.57 3.63
CA ASN A 148 -9.43 -13.60 4.10
C ASN A 148 -8.07 -13.58 3.36
N ARG A 149 -7.49 -12.38 3.20
CA ARG A 149 -6.17 -12.16 2.60
C ARG A 149 -5.23 -11.46 3.61
N PRO A 150 -4.84 -12.15 4.70
CA PRO A 150 -4.18 -11.52 5.86
C PRO A 150 -2.80 -10.92 5.55
N ASP A 151 -2.17 -11.30 4.44
CA ASP A 151 -0.86 -10.77 4.03
C ASP A 151 -0.96 -9.38 3.38
N PHE A 152 -2.16 -8.84 3.13
CA PHE A 152 -2.30 -7.45 2.72
C PHE A 152 -1.88 -6.52 3.85
N ASN A 153 -1.00 -5.60 3.50
CA ASN A 153 -0.45 -4.57 4.36
C ASN A 153 -0.69 -3.19 3.76
N LEU A 154 -0.80 -2.19 4.63
CA LEU A 154 -0.95 -0.79 4.26
C LEU A 154 0.10 0.05 5.00
N THR A 155 0.82 0.88 4.26
CA THR A 155 1.84 1.77 4.83
C THR A 155 1.59 3.23 4.46
N PHE A 156 2.00 4.12 5.36
CA PHE A 156 2.04 5.56 5.15
C PHE A 156 3.43 6.08 5.42
N ASN A 157 3.98 6.80 4.46
CA ASN A 157 5.24 7.52 4.62
C ASN A 157 4.96 9.02 4.57
N SER A 158 5.28 9.76 5.63
CA SER A 158 5.16 11.22 5.66
C SER A 158 6.26 11.90 4.84
N ILE A 159 6.13 13.21 4.63
CA ILE A 159 7.20 14.03 4.05
C ILE A 159 8.44 13.90 4.94
N LYS A 160 9.59 13.50 4.35
CA LYS A 160 10.88 13.15 4.99
C LYS A 160 11.00 11.72 5.53
N ALA A 161 9.93 10.92 5.53
CA ALA A 161 9.98 9.50 5.88
C ALA A 161 10.00 8.60 4.61
N GLY A 162 10.66 9.04 3.54
CA GLY A 162 10.77 8.27 2.30
C GLY A 162 9.59 8.38 1.33
N ALA A 163 8.67 9.34 1.53
CA ALA A 163 7.59 9.60 0.57
C ALA A 163 8.14 10.04 -0.80
N SER A 164 7.75 9.35 -1.87
CA SER A 164 8.14 9.66 -3.25
C SER A 164 7.27 10.74 -3.91
N SER A 165 6.13 11.09 -3.31
CA SER A 165 5.20 12.10 -3.79
C SER A 165 4.73 13.00 -2.64
N ARG A 166 4.38 14.23 -2.99
CA ARG A 166 3.75 15.19 -2.07
C ARG A 166 2.23 15.06 -2.00
N HIS A 167 1.63 14.32 -2.94
CA HIS A 167 0.19 14.05 -2.97
C HIS A 167 -0.16 12.97 -1.95
N PHE A 168 -1.22 13.15 -1.17
CA PHE A 168 -1.64 12.19 -0.13
C PHE A 168 -1.95 10.80 -0.70
N HIS A 169 -1.21 9.79 -0.26
CA HIS A 169 -1.46 8.40 -0.58
C HIS A 169 -0.95 7.45 0.51
N PHE A 170 -1.63 6.32 0.63
CA PHE A 170 -1.12 5.11 1.28
C PHE A 170 -0.56 4.16 0.22
N GLN A 171 0.37 3.29 0.59
CA GLN A 171 0.81 2.15 -0.23
C GLN A 171 0.12 0.90 0.32
N ILE A 172 -0.39 0.04 -0.54
CA ILE A 172 -1.00 -1.24 -0.17
C ILE A 172 -0.30 -2.33 -0.97
N PHE A 173 0.09 -3.42 -0.33
CA PHE A 173 0.73 -4.55 -1.00
C PHE A 173 0.52 -5.83 -0.20
N GLU A 174 0.72 -6.98 -0.85
CA GLU A 174 0.51 -8.28 -0.22
C GLU A 174 1.84 -9.00 0.01
N CYS A 175 2.24 -9.07 1.27
CA CYS A 175 3.42 -9.77 1.75
C CYS A 175 3.37 -9.86 3.27
N LYS A 176 3.59 -11.05 3.85
CA LYS A 176 3.88 -11.18 5.28
C LYS A 176 5.10 -10.32 5.67
N LEU A 177 4.94 -9.38 6.60
CA LEU A 177 6.05 -8.53 7.04
C LEU A 177 6.85 -9.25 8.13
N PRO A 178 8.19 -9.36 8.01
CA PRO A 178 9.00 -10.02 9.03
C PRO A 178 8.92 -9.37 10.43
N ILE A 179 8.51 -8.10 10.51
CA ILE A 179 8.33 -7.40 11.78
C ILE A 179 7.21 -8.03 12.63
N GLU A 180 6.25 -8.72 12.01
CA GLU A 180 5.16 -9.42 12.69
C GLU A 180 5.65 -10.63 13.52
N ASP A 181 6.83 -11.17 13.19
CA ASP A 181 7.41 -12.31 13.91
C ASP A 181 8.20 -11.88 15.16
N PHE A 182 8.36 -10.56 15.40
CA PHE A 182 9.05 -10.07 16.60
C PHE A 182 8.13 -10.10 17.83
N PRO A 183 8.66 -10.44 19.02
CA PRO A 183 7.87 -10.41 20.24
C PRO A 183 7.51 -8.97 20.64
N VAL A 184 6.24 -8.76 20.97
CA VAL A 184 5.71 -7.47 21.43
C VAL A 184 5.59 -7.47 22.96
N ASP A 185 6.10 -6.43 23.60
CA ASP A 185 5.90 -6.15 25.02
C ASP A 185 4.69 -5.22 25.20
N PHE A 186 3.52 -5.79 25.49
CA PHE A 186 2.28 -5.04 25.68
C PHE A 186 2.20 -4.43 27.08
N LYS A 187 2.14 -3.09 27.15
CA LYS A 187 2.06 -2.30 28.39
C LYS A 187 0.63 -2.01 28.81
N ILE A 188 -0.29 -1.92 27.85
CA ILE A 188 -1.73 -1.78 28.08
C ILE A 188 -2.40 -3.02 27.52
N ASP A 189 -3.10 -3.77 28.38
CA ASP A 189 -3.85 -4.97 28.00
C ASP A 189 -5.34 -4.79 28.31
N LYS A 190 -6.03 -4.11 27.38
CA LYS A 190 -7.49 -3.90 27.37
C LYS A 190 -8.04 -4.39 26.02
N ALA A 191 -9.25 -3.95 25.65
CA ALA A 191 -9.83 -4.26 24.33
C ALA A 191 -8.92 -3.83 23.17
N ILE A 192 -8.19 -2.73 23.33
CA ILE A 192 -7.06 -2.34 22.49
C ILE A 192 -5.79 -2.51 23.32
N LYS A 193 -4.82 -3.24 22.78
CA LYS A 193 -3.51 -3.41 23.38
C LYS A 193 -2.53 -2.42 22.79
N THR A 194 -1.60 -1.95 23.61
CA THR A 194 -0.52 -1.07 23.15
C THR A 194 0.80 -1.53 23.76
N GLY A 195 1.81 -1.69 22.92
CA GLY A 195 3.09 -2.25 23.29
C GLY A 195 4.22 -1.74 22.42
N GLU A 196 5.42 -2.26 22.67
CA GLU A 196 6.62 -1.93 21.91
C GLU A 196 7.34 -3.21 21.47
N ILE A 197 8.21 -3.09 20.46
CA ILE A 197 9.12 -4.18 20.08
C ILE A 197 10.53 -3.81 20.54
N PRO A 198 10.92 -4.14 21.79
CA PRO A 198 12.17 -3.65 22.38
C PRO A 198 13.41 -4.20 21.68
N SER A 199 13.29 -5.36 21.01
CA SER A 199 14.41 -5.95 20.27
C SER A 199 14.55 -5.40 18.85
N TYR A 200 13.60 -4.63 18.34
CA TYR A 200 13.71 -4.01 17.02
C TYR A 200 14.74 -2.86 17.06
N PRO A 201 15.60 -2.69 16.04
CA PRO A 201 16.67 -1.68 16.05
C PRO A 201 16.18 -0.22 15.97
N ALA A 202 14.88 0.00 15.87
CA ALA A 202 14.23 1.32 15.88
C ALA A 202 13.07 1.30 16.88
N GLY A 203 12.66 2.49 17.34
CA GLY A 203 11.46 2.62 18.18
C GLY A 203 10.21 2.19 17.40
N VAL A 204 9.54 1.15 17.88
CA VAL A 204 8.30 0.62 17.29
C VAL A 204 7.21 0.61 18.35
N LEU A 205 6.12 1.30 18.07
CA LEU A 205 4.89 1.23 18.83
C LEU A 205 3.93 0.28 18.11
N VAL A 206 3.39 -0.69 18.83
CA VAL A 206 2.41 -1.67 18.34
C VAL A 206 1.08 -1.39 18.99
N ILE A 207 0.03 -1.39 18.18
CA ILE A 207 -1.36 -1.30 18.65
C ILE A 207 -2.11 -2.47 18.03
N GLU A 208 -2.79 -3.25 18.87
CA GLU A 208 -3.51 -4.44 18.46
C GLU A 208 -4.95 -4.38 18.98
N GLY A 209 -5.91 -4.75 18.15
CA GLY A 209 -7.31 -4.77 18.52
C GLY A 209 -8.18 -5.56 17.54
N LYS A 210 -9.35 -6.00 18.00
CA LYS A 210 -10.35 -6.71 17.18
C LYS A 210 -11.54 -5.83 16.77
N ASP A 211 -11.49 -4.55 17.10
CA ASP A 211 -12.50 -3.55 16.81
C ASP A 211 -11.83 -2.45 16.00
N LYS A 212 -12.23 -2.32 14.73
CA LYS A 212 -11.57 -1.44 13.77
C LYS A 212 -11.81 0.04 14.08
N GLU A 213 -12.98 0.38 14.62
CA GLU A 213 -13.33 1.73 15.05
C GLU A 213 -12.51 2.17 16.26
N ALA A 214 -12.35 1.29 17.24
CA ALA A 214 -11.52 1.51 18.42
C ALA A 214 -10.03 1.59 18.06
N LEU A 215 -9.55 0.74 17.15
CA LEU A 215 -8.18 0.79 16.63
C LEU A 215 -7.90 2.13 15.92
N SER A 216 -8.82 2.57 15.05
CA SER A 216 -8.73 3.86 14.37
C SER A 216 -8.75 5.04 15.35
N ALA A 217 -9.55 4.97 16.41
CA ALA A 217 -9.57 5.98 17.46
C ALA A 217 -8.24 6.05 18.23
N GLN A 218 -7.67 4.90 18.57
CA GLN A 218 -6.39 4.83 19.30
C GLN A 218 -5.23 5.34 18.46
N LEU A 219 -5.16 4.96 17.17
CA LEU A 219 -4.12 5.43 16.24
C LEU A 219 -4.15 6.94 16.03
N TRP A 220 -5.32 7.57 16.06
CA TRP A 220 -5.46 9.03 15.92
C TRP A 220 -4.98 9.81 17.15
N TYR A 221 -5.01 9.19 18.33
CA TYR A 221 -4.66 9.87 19.58
C TYR A 221 -3.14 9.95 19.83
N ILE A 222 -2.36 9.13 19.13
CA ILE A 222 -0.89 9.08 19.20
C ILE A 222 -0.30 10.19 18.31
#